data_AF-A0A2W5SQC8-F1
#
_entry.id   AF-A0A2W5SQC8-F1
#
_cell.length_a   1.000
_cell.length_b   1.000
_cell.length_c   1.000
_cell.angle_alpha   90.00
_cell.angle_beta   90.00
_cell.angle_gamma   90.00
#
_symmetry.space_group_name_H-M   'P 1'
#
loop_
_entity.id
_entity.type
_entity.pdbx_description
1 polymer ?
#
loop_
_entity_poly.entity_id
_entity_poly.type
_entity_poly.pdbx_seq_one_letter_code
_entity_poly.pdbx_strand_id
1 'polypeptide(L)'
;MAGRGPAPKKPNARARRNEQNIPQREIVVSFVPQPALEDIYGNTNPATQQPWTDQTLQFWDTLANFPPLKTQGLQQTQWLDLARTMVIDDAFNRGDTRLGPERRLQLAQYGITPDSLARHRITMATADEAEDKRRASRAATDVRGRYRSLKAVD
;
A
#
# COMPACT_ATOMS: atom_id res chain seq x y z
N MET A 1 7.79 21.57 38.89
CA MET A 1 8.83 21.97 37.91
C MET A 1 9.21 20.75 37.08
N ALA A 2 8.67 20.61 35.86
CA ALA A 2 8.98 19.47 34.99
C ALA A 2 10.28 19.73 34.22
N GLY A 3 11.26 18.84 34.37
CA GLY A 3 12.58 18.97 33.78
C GLY A 3 12.54 18.85 32.25
N ARG A 4 13.12 19.84 31.56
CA ARG A 4 13.54 19.67 30.17
C ARG A 4 14.70 18.67 30.16
N GLY A 5 14.50 17.51 29.55
CA GLY A 5 15.57 16.54 29.32
C GLY A 5 16.72 17.15 28.50
N PRO A 6 17.88 16.47 28.45
CA PRO A 6 19.07 16.97 27.75
C PRO A 6 18.77 17.33 26.30
N ALA A 7 19.39 18.41 25.82
CA ALA A 7 19.25 18.83 24.43
C ALA A 7 19.67 17.70 23.47
N PRO A 8 18.97 17.52 22.33
CA PRO A 8 19.30 16.48 21.35
C PRO A 8 20.76 16.59 20.90
N LYS A 9 21.43 15.44 20.78
CA LYS A 9 22.84 15.40 20.39
C LYS A 9 23.04 16.05 19.01
N LYS A 10 24.04 16.94 18.92
CA LYS A 10 24.44 17.63 17.68
C LYS A 10 24.57 16.59 16.54
N PRO A 11 24.05 16.87 15.33
CA PRO A 11 24.06 15.91 14.22
C PRO A 11 25.42 15.24 13.99
N ASN A 12 26.50 16.02 14.02
CA ASN A 12 27.87 15.57 13.78
C ASN A 12 28.49 14.78 14.96
N ALA A 13 27.82 14.71 16.10
CA ALA A 13 28.26 13.98 17.29
C ALA A 13 27.46 12.68 17.53
N ARG A 14 26.54 12.34 16.61
CA ARG A 14 25.77 11.09 16.65
C ARG A 14 26.67 9.93 16.23
N ALA A 15 26.74 8.89 17.06
CA ALA A 15 27.60 7.72 16.82
C ALA A 15 27.11 6.85 15.64
N ARG A 16 25.86 7.00 15.20
CA ARG A 16 25.33 6.27 14.03
C ARG A 16 25.85 6.91 12.74
N ARG A 17 26.89 6.31 12.18
CA ARG A 17 27.35 6.46 10.79
C ARG A 17 26.50 5.62 9.83
N ASN A 18 25.17 5.69 9.93
CA ASN A 18 24.29 5.04 8.94
C ASN A 18 23.93 6.05 7.85
N GLU A 19 24.94 6.68 7.26
CA GLU A 19 24.84 7.11 5.88
C GLU A 19 25.27 5.90 5.04
N GLN A 20 24.41 4.87 5.03
CA GLN A 20 24.53 3.82 4.05
C GLN A 20 24.09 4.43 2.73
N ASN A 21 25.03 5.06 2.03
CA ASN A 21 24.88 5.41 0.63
C ASN A 21 24.90 4.10 -0.18
N ILE A 22 23.82 3.32 -0.05
CA ILE A 22 23.56 2.16 -0.88
C ILE A 22 23.16 2.76 -2.23
N PRO A 23 23.94 2.51 -3.30
CA PRO A 23 23.60 3.03 -4.62
C PRO A 23 22.20 2.54 -4.99
N GLN A 24 21.30 3.49 -5.24
CA GLN A 24 19.93 3.20 -5.61
C GLN A 24 19.94 2.58 -7.01
N ARG A 25 19.64 1.29 -7.09
CA ARG A 25 19.49 0.60 -8.37
C ARG A 25 18.10 0.88 -8.91
N GLU A 26 18.04 1.48 -10.09
CA GLU A 26 16.80 1.60 -10.84
C GLU A 26 16.46 0.23 -11.46
N ILE A 27 15.25 -0.26 -11.22
CA ILE A 27 14.72 -1.49 -11.78
C ILE A 27 13.47 -1.13 -12.55
N VAL A 28 13.44 -1.45 -13.84
CA VAL A 28 12.24 -1.29 -14.65
C VAL A 28 11.26 -2.39 -14.27
N VAL A 29 10.04 -2.00 -13.90
CA VAL A 29 8.98 -2.91 -13.48
C VAL A 29 7.86 -2.92 -14.52
N SER A 30 7.37 -4.11 -14.87
CA SER A 30 6.17 -4.28 -15.68
C SER A 30 5.00 -4.70 -14.79
N PHE A 31 3.97 -3.87 -14.73
CA PHE A 31 2.70 -4.21 -14.10
C PHE A 31 1.79 -4.90 -15.10
N VAL A 32 0.97 -5.84 -14.64
CA VAL A 32 0.05 -6.62 -15.48
C VAL A 32 -1.36 -6.56 -14.93
N PRO A 33 -2.40 -6.72 -15.79
CA PRO A 33 -3.78 -6.85 -15.32
C PRO A 33 -3.94 -8.03 -14.35
N GLN A 34 -4.93 -7.93 -13.45
CA GLN A 34 -5.30 -9.05 -12.60
C GLN A 34 -5.81 -10.22 -13.47
N PRO A 35 -5.23 -11.42 -13.37
CA PRO A 35 -5.77 -12.60 -14.02
C PRO A 35 -7.04 -13.08 -13.31
N ALA A 36 -7.93 -13.79 -14.03
CA ALA A 36 -9.02 -14.51 -13.37
C ALA A 36 -8.44 -15.60 -12.46
N LEU A 37 -9.11 -15.89 -11.34
CA LEU A 37 -8.63 -16.91 -10.40
C LEU A 37 -8.70 -18.30 -11.04
N GLU A 38 -9.71 -18.50 -11.88
CA GLU A 38 -9.97 -19.70 -12.66
C GLU A 38 -8.93 -19.91 -13.77
N ASP A 39 -8.33 -18.86 -14.31
CA ASP A 39 -7.22 -18.98 -15.26
C ASP A 39 -5.94 -19.50 -14.57
N ILE A 40 -5.79 -19.23 -13.27
CA ILE A 40 -4.62 -19.67 -12.49
C ILE A 40 -4.79 -21.10 -11.98
N TYR A 41 -5.94 -21.42 -11.40
CA TYR A 41 -6.16 -22.68 -10.67
C TYR A 41 -7.24 -23.58 -11.26
N GLY A 42 -7.98 -23.11 -12.26
CA GLY A 42 -9.20 -23.75 -12.74
C GLY A 42 -10.42 -23.43 -11.87
N ASN A 43 -11.53 -24.09 -12.19
CA ASN A 43 -12.83 -23.82 -11.57
C ASN A 43 -12.96 -24.32 -10.12
N THR A 44 -11.95 -25.00 -9.58
CA THR A 44 -11.95 -25.54 -8.23
C THR A 44 -10.76 -25.03 -7.43
N ASN A 45 -10.96 -24.86 -6.13
CA ASN A 45 -9.88 -24.57 -5.20
C ASN A 45 -8.99 -25.82 -5.05
N PRO A 46 -7.67 -25.72 -5.29
CA PRO A 46 -6.77 -26.88 -5.24
C PRO A 46 -6.62 -27.50 -3.83
N ALA A 47 -6.89 -26.75 -2.76
CA ALA A 47 -6.80 -27.25 -1.39
C ALA A 47 -8.08 -27.97 -0.95
N THR A 48 -9.25 -27.44 -1.30
CA THR A 48 -10.54 -28.02 -0.88
C THR A 48 -11.11 -29.00 -1.90
N GLN A 49 -10.62 -28.97 -3.15
CA GLN A 49 -11.13 -29.73 -4.29
C GLN A 49 -12.62 -29.47 -4.58
N GLN A 50 -13.12 -28.31 -4.16
CA GLN A 50 -14.50 -27.85 -4.38
C GLN A 50 -14.51 -26.65 -5.34
N PRO A 51 -15.62 -26.39 -6.06
CA PRO A 51 -15.80 -25.15 -6.81
C PRO A 51 -15.61 -23.94 -5.90
N TRP A 52 -14.93 -22.89 -6.36
CA TRP A 52 -14.72 -21.67 -5.59
C TRP A 52 -16.02 -21.11 -4.99
N THR A 53 -15.97 -20.61 -3.76
CA THR A 53 -17.09 -19.87 -3.18
C THR A 53 -17.26 -18.53 -3.88
N ASP A 54 -18.51 -18.11 -4.07
CA ASP A 54 -18.85 -16.80 -4.65
C ASP A 54 -18.21 -15.64 -3.85
N GLN A 55 -18.08 -15.80 -2.53
CA GLN A 55 -17.43 -14.82 -1.66
C GLN A 55 -15.95 -14.62 -2.00
N THR A 56 -15.22 -15.69 -2.28
CA THR A 56 -13.80 -15.61 -2.66
C THR A 56 -13.65 -15.02 -4.07
N LEU A 57 -14.47 -15.43 -5.03
CA LEU A 57 -14.44 -14.87 -6.39
C LEU A 57 -14.78 -13.38 -6.39
N GLN A 58 -15.85 -12.99 -5.69
CA GLN A 58 -16.22 -11.60 -5.54
C GLN A 58 -15.11 -10.80 -4.85
N PHE A 59 -14.50 -11.35 -3.79
CA PHE A 59 -13.39 -10.68 -3.13
C PHE A 59 -12.21 -10.49 -4.08
N TRP A 60 -11.82 -11.53 -4.82
CA TRP A 60 -10.77 -11.46 -5.84
C TRP A 60 -11.04 -10.34 -6.87
N ASP A 61 -12.24 -10.27 -7.43
CA ASP A 61 -12.62 -9.26 -8.43
C ASP A 61 -12.54 -7.82 -7.91
N THR A 62 -12.76 -7.61 -6.60
CA THR A 62 -12.65 -6.28 -6.01
C THR A 62 -11.20 -5.79 -5.90
N LEU A 63 -10.21 -6.71 -5.89
CA LEU A 63 -8.82 -6.37 -5.59
C LEU A 63 -8.16 -5.53 -6.70
N ALA A 64 -8.42 -5.79 -7.98
CA ALA A 64 -7.96 -4.90 -9.06
C ALA A 64 -8.48 -3.46 -8.95
N ASN A 65 -9.66 -3.29 -8.36
CA ASN A 65 -10.30 -1.99 -8.22
C ASN A 65 -10.00 -1.33 -6.87
N PHE A 66 -9.41 -2.05 -5.94
CA PHE A 66 -9.02 -1.51 -4.64
C PHE A 66 -7.93 -0.44 -4.83
N PRO A 67 -8.14 0.82 -4.37
CA PRO A 67 -7.31 1.97 -4.79
C PRO A 67 -5.79 1.81 -4.60
N PRO A 68 -5.29 1.22 -3.50
CA PRO A 68 -3.86 0.97 -3.32
C PRO A 68 -3.27 0.09 -4.42
N LEU A 69 -3.92 -1.04 -4.73
CA LEU A 69 -3.46 -1.99 -5.73
C LEU A 69 -3.60 -1.43 -7.14
N LYS A 70 -4.72 -0.75 -7.42
CA LYS A 70 -4.95 -0.08 -8.71
C LYS A 70 -3.91 0.99 -9.02
N THR A 71 -3.49 1.74 -8.00
CA THR A 71 -2.54 2.86 -8.16
C THR A 71 -1.10 2.37 -8.27
N GLN A 72 -0.73 1.38 -7.45
CA GLN A 72 0.63 0.85 -7.43
C GLN A 72 0.89 -0.12 -8.59
N GLY A 73 -0.14 -0.83 -9.04
CA GLY A 73 0.00 -1.98 -9.92
C GLY A 73 0.68 -3.15 -9.21
N LEU A 74 0.48 -4.36 -9.73
CA LEU A 74 1.18 -5.55 -9.29
C LEU A 74 1.83 -6.25 -10.48
N GLN A 75 2.98 -6.88 -10.22
CA GLN A 75 3.61 -7.80 -11.15
C GLN A 75 2.89 -9.15 -11.16
N GLN A 76 3.10 -9.96 -12.19
CA GLN A 76 2.53 -11.30 -12.28
C GLN A 76 2.82 -12.14 -11.04
N THR A 77 4.05 -12.09 -10.52
CA THR A 77 4.46 -12.84 -9.33
C THR A 77 3.67 -12.45 -8.08
N GLN A 78 3.36 -11.16 -7.94
CA GLN A 78 2.56 -10.64 -6.84
C GLN A 78 1.08 -11.01 -6.98
N TRP A 79 0.54 -11.01 -8.21
CA TRP A 79 -0.81 -11.54 -8.45
C TRP A 79 -0.92 -13.02 -8.12
N LEU A 80 0.04 -13.84 -8.56
CA LEU A 80 0.06 -15.27 -8.26
C LEU A 80 0.18 -15.53 -6.75
N ASP A 81 0.91 -14.69 -6.03
CA ASP A 81 1.04 -14.81 -4.59
C ASP A 81 -0.28 -14.43 -3.87
N LEU A 82 -0.93 -13.35 -4.30
CA LEU A 82 -2.26 -12.97 -3.80
C LEU A 82 -3.33 -14.04 -4.12
N ALA A 83 -3.19 -14.73 -5.26
CA ALA A 83 -4.05 -15.86 -5.63
C ALA A 83 -3.88 -17.07 -4.68
N ARG A 84 -2.67 -17.31 -4.16
CA ARG A 84 -2.46 -18.33 -3.10
C ARG A 84 -3.19 -17.95 -1.82
N THR A 85 -3.31 -16.67 -1.51
CA THR A 85 -4.13 -16.21 -0.38
C THR A 85 -5.62 -16.54 -0.58
N MET A 86 -6.12 -16.54 -1.82
CA MET A 86 -7.52 -16.89 -2.10
C MET A 86 -7.82 -18.37 -1.84
N VAL A 87 -6.85 -19.27 -2.03
CA VAL A 87 -6.96 -20.70 -1.66
C VAL A 87 -7.33 -20.84 -0.17
N ILE A 88 -6.70 -20.02 0.67
CA ILE A 88 -6.90 -19.99 2.13
C ILE A 88 -8.20 -19.25 2.50
N ASP A 89 -8.51 -18.16 1.79
CA ASP A 89 -9.76 -17.40 1.94
C ASP A 89 -10.99 -18.28 1.71
N ASP A 90 -10.99 -19.09 0.65
CA ASP A 90 -12.09 -19.99 0.32
C ASP A 90 -12.30 -21.07 1.40
N ALA A 91 -11.21 -21.66 1.92
CA ALA A 91 -11.31 -22.61 3.03
C ALA A 91 -11.86 -21.95 4.31
N PHE A 92 -11.47 -20.70 4.58
CA PHE A 92 -12.02 -19.91 5.69
C PHE A 92 -13.52 -19.64 5.51
N ASN A 93 -13.96 -19.25 4.31
CA ASN A 93 -15.38 -19.01 4.00
C ASN A 93 -16.24 -20.26 4.15
N ARG A 94 -15.65 -21.45 4.02
CA ARG A 94 -16.30 -22.74 4.30
C ARG A 94 -16.34 -23.13 5.78
N GLY A 95 -15.72 -22.34 6.65
CA GLY A 95 -15.75 -22.53 8.09
C GLY A 95 -14.43 -22.99 8.72
N ASP A 96 -13.34 -23.13 7.96
CA ASP A 96 -12.01 -23.37 8.54
C ASP A 96 -11.44 -22.07 9.15
N THR A 97 -12.00 -21.68 10.30
CA THR A 97 -11.67 -20.43 10.99
C THR A 97 -10.22 -20.38 11.49
N ARG A 98 -9.53 -21.53 11.56
CA ARG A 98 -8.12 -21.62 11.99
C ARG A 98 -7.18 -20.90 11.01
N LEU A 99 -7.60 -20.74 9.76
CA LEU A 99 -6.84 -20.07 8.71
C LEU A 99 -6.96 -18.54 8.73
N GLY A 100 -7.87 -17.99 9.55
CA GLY A 100 -8.13 -16.55 9.63
C GLY A 100 -6.88 -15.69 9.93
N PRO A 101 -6.01 -16.07 10.90
CA PRO A 101 -4.79 -15.32 11.18
C PRO A 101 -3.80 -15.27 10.01
N GLU A 102 -3.59 -16.40 9.32
CA GLU A 102 -2.66 -16.50 8.18
C GLU A 102 -3.18 -15.68 7.00
N ARG A 103 -4.46 -15.85 6.66
CA ARG A 103 -5.16 -15.03 5.65
C ARG A 103 -4.95 -13.54 5.92
N ARG A 104 -5.15 -13.08 7.16
CA ARG A 104 -4.98 -11.67 7.53
C ARG A 104 -3.55 -11.18 7.34
N LEU A 105 -2.54 -12.00 7.66
CA LEU A 105 -1.14 -11.64 7.50
C LEU A 105 -0.77 -11.49 6.02
N GLN A 106 -1.21 -12.41 5.17
CA GLN A 106 -0.98 -12.35 3.73
C GLN A 106 -1.66 -11.14 3.10
N LEU A 107 -2.94 -10.88 3.40
CA LEU A 107 -3.64 -9.67 2.92
C LEU A 107 -3.00 -8.38 3.43
N ALA A 108 -2.45 -8.38 4.65
CA ALA A 108 -1.75 -7.22 5.18
C ALA A 108 -0.48 -6.91 4.39
N GLN A 109 0.23 -7.88 3.81
CA GLN A 109 1.43 -7.61 3.01
C GLN A 109 1.16 -6.72 1.79
N TYR A 110 -0.07 -6.73 1.30
CA TYR A 110 -0.55 -5.95 0.16
C TYR A 110 -1.29 -4.67 0.55
N GLY A 111 -1.29 -4.30 1.83
CA GLY A 111 -2.01 -3.11 2.30
C GLY A 111 -3.53 -3.22 2.22
N ILE A 112 -4.10 -4.43 2.22
CA ILE A 112 -5.56 -4.62 2.11
C ILE A 112 -6.27 -4.31 3.43
N THR A 113 -5.67 -4.66 4.56
CA THR A 113 -6.27 -4.42 5.88
C THR A 113 -6.08 -2.96 6.34
N PRO A 114 -7.03 -2.38 7.10
CA PRO A 114 -6.90 -0.99 7.59
C PRO A 114 -5.64 -0.71 8.39
N ASP A 115 -5.25 -1.62 9.28
CA ASP A 115 -3.99 -1.55 10.02
C ASP A 115 -2.78 -1.56 9.08
N SER A 116 -2.83 -2.35 8.01
CA SER A 116 -1.76 -2.35 7.02
C SER A 116 -1.68 -1.05 6.21
N LEU A 117 -2.82 -0.47 5.82
CA LEU A 117 -2.83 0.85 5.19
C LEU A 117 -2.12 1.91 6.04
N ALA A 118 -2.38 1.91 7.34
CA ALA A 118 -1.69 2.79 8.29
C ALA A 118 -0.18 2.51 8.34
N ARG A 119 0.22 1.23 8.38
CA ARG A 119 1.64 0.83 8.33
C ARG A 119 2.35 1.24 7.05
N HIS A 120 1.67 1.13 5.91
CA HIS A 120 2.16 1.61 4.61
C HIS A 120 2.06 3.14 4.44
N ARG A 121 1.53 3.85 5.44
CA ARG A 121 1.29 5.31 5.41
C ARG A 121 0.41 5.74 4.22
N ILE A 122 -0.52 4.88 3.84
CA ILE A 122 -1.48 5.15 2.77
C ILE A 122 -2.70 5.83 3.41
N THR A 123 -3.02 7.04 2.95
CA THR A 123 -4.28 7.72 3.29
C THR A 123 -5.21 7.63 2.09
N MET A 124 -6.38 7.01 2.30
CA MET A 124 -7.47 7.08 1.32
C MET A 124 -8.21 8.41 1.54
N ALA A 125 -8.36 9.18 0.47
CA ALA A 125 -9.14 10.40 0.47
C ALA A 125 -10.28 10.23 -0.54
N THR A 126 -11.43 10.82 -0.25
CA THR A 126 -12.51 10.93 -1.24
C THR A 126 -12.11 11.89 -2.36
N ALA A 127 -12.85 11.88 -3.47
CA ALA A 127 -12.57 12.77 -4.61
C ALA A 127 -12.56 14.25 -4.19
N ASP A 128 -13.51 14.65 -3.34
CA ASP A 128 -13.65 16.02 -2.84
C ASP A 128 -12.47 16.40 -1.94
N GLU A 129 -12.08 15.54 -1.00
CA GLU A 129 -10.93 15.76 -0.13
C GLU A 129 -9.60 15.83 -0.91
N ALA A 130 -9.48 15.05 -2.00
CA ALA A 130 -8.31 15.06 -2.86
C ALA A 130 -8.21 16.35 -3.68
N GLU A 131 -9.34 16.88 -4.15
CA GLU A 131 -9.41 18.15 -4.88
C GLU A 131 -9.12 19.34 -3.93
N ASP A 132 -9.69 19.34 -2.73
CA ASP A 132 -9.42 20.38 -1.72
C ASP A 132 -7.94 20.39 -1.29
N LYS A 133 -7.33 19.22 -1.08
CA LYS A 133 -5.88 19.13 -0.82
C LYS A 133 -5.05 19.63 -1.99
N ARG A 134 -5.44 19.34 -3.24
CA ARG A 134 -4.75 19.86 -4.45
C ARG A 134 -4.89 21.37 -4.56
N ARG A 135 -6.06 21.94 -4.25
CA ARG A 135 -6.28 23.39 -4.25
C ARG A 135 -5.47 24.08 -3.16
N ALA A 136 -5.48 23.53 -1.94
CA ALA A 136 -4.70 24.05 -0.82
C ALA A 136 -3.18 24.00 -1.09
N SER A 137 -2.66 22.93 -1.68
CA SER A 137 -1.23 22.81 -2.01
C SER A 137 -0.81 23.76 -3.14
N ARG A 138 -1.66 23.97 -4.15
CA ARG A 138 -1.43 24.99 -5.19
C ARG A 138 -1.45 26.41 -4.62
N ALA A 139 -2.40 26.73 -3.74
CA ALA A 139 -2.45 28.02 -3.05
C ALA A 139 -1.21 28.26 -2.17
N ALA A 140 -0.67 27.21 -1.54
CA ALA A 140 0.58 27.27 -0.78
C ALA A 140 1.85 27.37 -1.66
N THR A 141 1.78 26.94 -2.92
CA THR A 141 2.90 27.04 -3.88
C THR A 141 3.00 28.45 -4.51
N ASP A 142 1.91 29.22 -4.49
CA ASP A 142 1.87 30.64 -4.89
C ASP A 142 2.51 31.59 -3.86
N VAL A 143 3.56 31.12 -3.17
CA VAL A 143 4.43 31.96 -2.35
C VAL A 143 5.33 32.83 -3.24
N ARG A 144 5.60 32.40 -4.50
CA ARG A 144 6.35 33.23 -5.47
C ARG A 144 5.61 34.50 -5.88
N GLY A 145 4.27 34.54 -5.82
CA GLY A 145 3.49 35.76 -6.01
C GLY A 145 3.78 36.81 -4.94
N ARG A 146 3.95 36.41 -3.67
CA ARG A 146 4.17 37.33 -2.54
C ARG A 146 5.50 38.08 -2.57
N TYR A 147 6.52 37.54 -3.24
CA TYR A 147 7.86 38.16 -3.30
C TYR A 147 8.14 38.86 -4.65
N ARG A 148 7.20 38.85 -5.60
CA ARG A 148 7.39 39.41 -6.95
C ARG A 148 7.60 40.93 -6.96
N SER A 149 7.17 41.63 -5.91
CA SER A 149 7.28 43.09 -5.78
C SER A 149 8.48 43.58 -4.97
N LEU A 150 9.32 42.69 -4.43
CA LEU A 150 10.53 43.10 -3.72
C LEU A 150 11.67 43.32 -4.72
N LYS A 151 12.02 44.58 -4.95
CA LYS A 151 13.26 44.97 -5.65
C LYS A 151 14.41 44.95 -4.65
N ALA A 152 15.53 44.33 -5.04
CA ALA A 152 16.79 44.49 -4.33
C ALA A 152 17.20 45.96 -4.39
N VAL A 153 17.57 46.52 -3.23
CA VAL A 153 18.18 47.84 -3.11
C VAL A 153 19.66 47.58 -2.86
N ASP A 154 20.50 48.01 -3.81
CA ASP A 154 21.97 48.07 -3.65
C ASP A 154 22.36 49.24 -2.74
#